data_AF-A0A7V0JSG0-F1
#
_entry.id   AF-A0A7V0JSG0-F1
#
_cell.length_a   1.000
_cell.length_b   1.000
_cell.length_c   1.000
_cell.angle_alpha   90.00
_cell.angle_beta   90.00
_cell.angle_gamma   90.00
#
_symmetry.space_group_name_H-M   'P 1'
#
loop_
_entity.id
_entity.type
_entity.pdbx_description
1 polymer ?
#
loop_
_entity_poly.entity_id
_entity_poly.type
_entity_poly.pdbx_seq_one_letter_code
_entity_poly.pdbx_strand_id
1 'polypeptide(L)' 'ALSGDRIGENSIRINDQYRICFKWATNGPYQVEITDYH' A
#
# COMPACT_ATOMS: atom_id res chain seq x y z
N ALA A 1 2.50 17.82 -1.99
CA ALA A 1 2.83 16.72 -1.07
C ALA A 1 1.64 16.52 -0.15
N LEU A 2 1.01 15.35 -0.12
CA LEU A 2 0.00 15.02 0.89
C LEU A 2 0.71 14.65 2.18
N SER A 3 1.15 15.70 2.86
CA SER A 3 1.66 15.68 4.22
C SER A 3 0.53 15.26 5.15
N GLY A 4 0.72 14.24 5.98
CA GLY A 4 -0.32 13.78 6.89
C GLY A 4 0.07 12.51 7.63
N ASP A 5 -0.68 11.43 7.46
CA ASP A 5 -0.72 10.38 8.50
C ASP A 5 -0.41 8.96 8.03
N ARG A 6 0.28 8.79 6.89
CA ARG A 6 0.63 7.46 6.36
C ARG A 6 2.10 7.30 5.99
N ILE A 7 2.99 7.79 6.85
CA ILE A 7 4.43 7.51 6.73
C ILE A 7 4.62 6.01 7.03
N GLY A 8 4.68 5.19 5.97
CA GLY A 8 4.95 3.75 6.05
C GLY A 8 4.00 2.88 5.22
N GLU A 9 2.83 3.37 4.82
CA GLU A 9 1.92 2.65 3.93
C GLU A 9 2.22 2.99 2.47
N ASN A 10 2.53 1.95 1.71
CA ASN A 10 2.82 2.01 0.28
C ASN A 10 1.76 1.22 -0.47
N SER A 11 1.55 1.57 -1.74
CA SER A 11 0.66 0.78 -2.58
C SER A 11 1.19 0.62 -3.99
N ILE A 12 0.95 -0.56 -4.56
CA ILE A 12 1.27 -0.91 -5.94
C ILE A 12 -0.06 -1.17 -6.67
N ARG A 13 -0.26 -0.50 -7.80
CA ARG A 13 -1.40 -0.75 -8.66
C ARG A 13 -1.11 -1.97 -9.54
N ILE A 14 -1.98 -2.98 -9.50
CA ILE A 14 -1.88 -4.17 -10.36
C ILE A 14 -2.52 -3.87 -11.71
N ASN A 15 -3.77 -3.38 -11.68
CA ASN A 15 -4.54 -2.99 -12.86
C ASN A 15 -5.61 -1.94 -12.45
N ASP A 16 -6.59 -1.69 -13.31
CA ASP A 16 -7.64 -0.71 -13.05
C ASP A 16 -8.59 -1.11 -11.89
N GLN A 17 -8.57 -2.38 -11.47
CA GLN A 17 -9.45 -2.93 -10.44
C GLN A 17 -8.72 -3.19 -9.12
N TYR A 18 -7.46 -3.64 -9.16
CA TYR A 18 -6.76 -4.14 -7.97
C TYR A 18 -5.57 -3.27 -7.56
N ARG A 19 -5.42 -3.12 -6.24
CA ARG A 19 -4.29 -2.46 -5.59
C ARG A 19 -3.77 -3.35 -4.46
N ILE A 20 -2.45 -3.47 -4.38
CA ILE A 20 -1.77 -4.02 -3.21
C ILE A 20 -1.46 -2.88 -2.27
N CYS A 21 -1.90 -2.97 -1.02
CA CYS A 21 -1.53 -2.09 0.07
C CYS A 21 -0.59 -2.84 1.01
N PHE A 22 0.52 -2.22 1.42
CA PHE A 22 1.48 -2.83 2.32
C PHE A 22 2.19 -1.78 3.15
N LYS A 23 2.75 -2.19 4.29
CA LYS A 23 3.66 -1.36 5.09
C LYS A 23 5.10 -1.77 4.89
N TRP A 24 6.02 -0.81 5.00
CA TRP A 24 7.46 -1.08 4.91
C TRP A 24 8.11 -1.05 6.30
N ALA A 25 8.71 -2.17 6.71
CA ALA A 25 9.54 -2.27 7.90
C ALA A 25 11.01 -2.48 7.52
N THR A 26 11.90 -2.43 8.50
CA THR A 26 13.34 -2.66 8.32
C THR A 26 13.65 -4.02 7.66
N ASN A 27 12.79 -5.02 7.87
CA ASN A 27 12.96 -6.37 7.31
C ASN A 27 12.16 -6.60 6.02
N GLY A 28 11.54 -5.56 5.45
CA GLY A 28 10.77 -5.63 4.20
C GLY A 28 9.27 -5.36 4.37
N PRO A 29 8.46 -5.70 3.35
CA PRO A 29 7.03 -5.43 3.36
C PRO A 29 6.28 -6.34 4.35
N TYR A 30 5.33 -5.77 5.10
CA TYR A 30 4.46 -6.47 6.03
C TYR A 30 3.03 -5.92 5.94
N GLN A 31 2.05 -6.67 6.49
CA GLN A 31 0.62 -6.35 6.33
C GLN A 31 0.24 -6.11 4.86
N VAL A 32 0.58 -7.07 4.00
CA VAL A 32 0.27 -7.01 2.56
C VAL A 32 -1.17 -7.45 2.33
N GLU A 33 -1.99 -6.56 1.78
CA GLU A 33 -3.40 -6.78 1.48
C GLU A 33 -3.69 -6.43 0.02
N ILE A 34 -4.55 -7.24 -0.62
CA ILE A 34 -5.09 -6.93 -1.96
C ILE A 34 -6.47 -6.34 -1.75
N THR A 35 -6.66 -5.11 -2.21
CA THR A 35 -7.94 -4.40 -2.14
C THR A 35 -8.47 -4.18 -3.55
N ASP A 36 -9.76 -4.44 -3.74
CA ASP A 36 -10.51 -4.04 -4.93
C ASP A 36 -10.89 -2.55 -4.79
N TYR A 37 -10.67 -1.78 -5.84
CA TYR A 37 -10.92 -0.34 -5.89
C TYR A 37 -12.29 0.03 -6.49
N HIS A 38 -13.21 -0.92 -6.72
CA HIS A 38 -14.59 -0.62 -7.12
C HIS A 38 -15.56 -0.41 -5.95
#